data_AF-A0A4Q2A167-F1
#
_entry.id   AF-A0A4Q2A167-F1
#
_cell.length_a   1.000
_cell.length_b   1.000
_cell.length_c   1.000
_cell.angle_alpha   90.00
_cell.angle_beta   90.00
_cell.angle_gamma   90.00
#
_symmetry.space_group_name_H-M   'P 1'
#
loop_
_entity.id
_entity.type
_entity.pdbx_description
1 polymer ?
#
loop_
_entity_poly.entity_id
_entity_poly.type
_entity_poly.pdbx_seq_one_letter_code
_entity_poly.pdbx_strand_id
1 'polypeptide(L)'
;MHITIEQVERIKNRMAVTYKEAKEALERTDGNELEAMILLEGSGHSKQGAKSTAKAGFEKFSQGAVDVFKQLHAINFCMTKEGKLIIGLPLTVILALSLFMMPILMIGLVVGWATGYQFEVKVPSRKENVVVEEVQNHDNK
;
A
#
# COMPACT_ATOMS: atom_id res chain seq x y z
N MET A 1 -23.78 16.42 42.72
CA MET A 1 -23.53 16.20 41.28
C MET A 1 -24.66 15.34 40.74
N HIS A 2 -25.27 15.68 39.60
CA HIS A 2 -26.50 15.02 39.14
C HIS A 2 -26.43 14.70 37.65
N ILE A 3 -26.23 13.42 37.32
CA ILE A 3 -26.33 12.89 35.96
C ILE A 3 -27.82 12.65 35.69
N THR A 4 -28.39 13.29 34.66
CA THR A 4 -29.80 13.08 34.29
C THR A 4 -29.93 11.98 33.23
N ILE A 5 -31.04 11.26 33.28
CA ILE A 5 -31.39 10.27 32.24
C ILE A 5 -31.47 10.94 30.85
N GLU A 6 -31.92 12.20 30.78
CA GLU A 6 -31.97 12.95 29.53
C GLU A 6 -30.59 13.14 28.89
N GLN A 7 -29.55 13.41 29.68
CA GLN A 7 -28.18 13.52 29.17
C GLN A 7 -27.69 12.19 28.58
N VAL A 8 -27.99 11.08 29.27
CA VAL A 8 -27.65 9.73 28.82
C VAL A 8 -28.36 9.41 27.49
N GLU A 9 -29.64 9.75 27.37
CA GLU A 9 -30.41 9.53 26.14
C GLU A 9 -29.91 10.36 24.96
N ARG A 10 -29.53 11.62 25.19
CA ARG A 10 -28.96 12.47 24.14
C ARG A 10 -27.67 11.87 23.57
N ILE A 11 -26.77 11.42 24.43
CA ILE A 11 -25.50 10.81 24.01
C ILE A 11 -25.75 9.49 23.29
N LYS A 12 -26.59 8.60 23.86
CA LYS A 12 -26.99 7.33 23.25
C LYS A 12 -27.56 7.53 21.83
N ASN A 13 -28.49 8.47 21.66
CA ASN A 13 -29.12 8.73 20.37
C ASN A 13 -28.16 9.35 19.35
N ARG A 14 -27.22 10.20 19.79
CA ARG A 14 -26.25 10.86 18.89
C ARG A 14 -25.08 9.97 18.48
N MET A 15 -24.64 9.09 19.37
CA MET A 15 -23.41 8.30 19.20
C MET A 15 -23.66 6.82 18.93
N ALA A 16 -24.92 6.37 18.95
CA ALA A 16 -25.32 4.97 18.79
C ALA A 16 -24.63 4.03 19.80
N VAL A 17 -24.42 4.52 21.02
CA VAL A 17 -23.84 3.77 22.14
C VAL A 17 -24.92 3.19 23.05
N THR A 18 -24.56 2.26 23.92
CA THR A 18 -25.47 1.72 24.93
C THR A 18 -25.69 2.71 26.09
N TYR A 19 -26.81 2.58 26.80
CA TYR A 19 -27.07 3.37 28.02
C TYR A 19 -25.95 3.24 29.06
N LYS A 20 -25.32 2.05 29.14
CA LYS A 20 -24.21 1.79 30.05
C LYS A 20 -22.98 2.63 29.69
N GLU A 21 -22.59 2.63 28.42
CA GLU A 21 -21.45 3.41 27.92
C GLU A 21 -21.69 4.91 28.04
N ALA A 22 -22.91 5.38 27.72
CA ALA A 22 -23.27 6.78 27.88
C ALA A 22 -23.23 7.23 29.35
N LYS A 23 -23.70 6.40 30.28
CA LYS A 23 -23.62 6.68 31.73
C LYS A 23 -22.17 6.72 32.20
N GLU A 24 -21.37 5.72 31.84
CA GLU A 24 -19.96 5.64 32.23
C GLU A 24 -19.16 6.84 31.70
N ALA A 25 -19.41 7.27 30.47
CA ALA A 25 -18.75 8.44 29.90
C ALA A 25 -19.10 9.72 30.66
N LEU A 26 -20.37 9.90 31.04
CA LEU A 26 -20.81 11.03 31.86
C LEU A 26 -20.24 10.98 33.28
N GLU A 27 -20.07 9.80 33.87
CA GLU A 27 -19.44 9.63 35.19
C GLU A 27 -17.95 9.98 35.15
N ARG A 28 -17.25 9.65 34.06
CA ARG A 28 -15.81 9.91 33.90
C ARG A 28 -15.48 11.35 33.52
N THR A 29 -16.46 12.11 33.05
CA THR A 29 -16.30 13.49 32.57
C THR A 29 -17.05 14.48 33.45
N ASP A 30 -17.39 14.03 34.65
CA ASP A 30 -18.05 14.85 35.64
C ASP A 30 -19.36 15.52 35.13
N GLY A 31 -20.14 14.78 34.32
CA GLY A 31 -21.42 15.24 33.78
C GLY A 31 -21.30 16.24 32.62
N ASN A 32 -20.08 16.47 32.11
CA ASN A 32 -19.85 17.29 30.93
C ASN A 32 -20.21 16.49 29.66
N GLU A 33 -21.34 16.85 29.05
CA GLU A 33 -21.87 16.17 27.86
C GLU A 33 -20.90 16.20 26.67
N LEU A 34 -20.17 17.30 26.47
CA LEU A 34 -19.22 17.43 25.36
C LEU A 34 -17.99 16.54 25.58
N GLU A 35 -17.40 16.59 26.77
CA GLU A 35 -16.27 15.73 27.14
C GLU A 35 -16.67 14.25 27.08
N ALA A 36 -17.88 13.90 27.51
CA ALA A 36 -18.39 12.53 27.41
C ALA A 36 -18.46 12.05 25.95
N MET A 37 -18.91 12.91 25.03
CA MET A 37 -18.92 12.59 23.60
C MET A 37 -17.51 12.44 23.03
N ILE A 38 -16.57 13.31 23.42
CA ILE A 38 -15.17 13.21 23.00
C ILE A 38 -14.53 11.91 23.52
N LEU A 39 -14.81 11.53 24.77
CA LEU A 39 -14.33 10.29 25.38
C LEU A 39 -14.86 9.04 24.64
N LEU A 40 -16.15 9.06 24.27
CA LEU A 40 -16.78 7.98 23.49
C LEU A 40 -16.27 7.93 22.04
N GLU A 41 -15.89 9.06 21.46
CA GLU A 41 -15.26 9.13 20.15
C GLU A 41 -13.83 8.56 20.17
N GLY A 42 -13.04 8.93 21.18
CA GLY A 42 -11.69 8.41 21.37
C GLY A 42 -11.64 6.90 21.65
N SER A 43 -12.67 6.37 22.31
CA SER A 43 -12.80 4.93 22.60
C SER A 43 -13.31 4.08 21.43
N GLY A 44 -13.57 4.68 20.26
CA GLY A 44 -13.88 3.96 19.02
C GLY A 44 -15.35 3.57 18.82
N HIS A 45 -16.26 4.10 19.65
CA HIS A 45 -17.69 3.78 19.58
C HIS A 45 -18.47 4.69 18.60
N SER A 46 -17.84 5.71 18.01
CA SER A 46 -18.44 6.51 16.94
C SER A 46 -17.76 6.28 15.57
N LYS A 47 -18.60 5.99 14.57
CA LYS A 47 -18.26 5.80 13.14
C LYS A 47 -17.26 4.68 12.82
N GLN A 48 -17.70 3.45 13.06
CA GLN A 48 -17.07 2.22 12.56
C GLN A 48 -17.13 2.05 11.02
N GLY A 49 -17.79 2.93 10.27
CA GLY A 49 -18.01 2.77 8.82
C GLY A 49 -16.80 3.12 7.92
N ALA A 50 -15.96 4.09 8.29
CA ALA A 50 -14.87 4.54 7.40
C ALA A 50 -13.52 3.88 7.71
N LYS A 51 -13.23 3.62 8.99
CA LYS A 51 -11.97 2.98 9.41
C LYS A 51 -11.96 1.46 9.15
N SER A 52 -13.10 0.79 9.23
CA SER A 52 -13.17 -0.67 9.00
C SER A 52 -12.99 -1.04 7.52
N THR A 53 -13.57 -0.28 6.58
CA THR A 53 -13.45 -0.55 5.15
C THR A 53 -12.04 -0.26 4.62
N ALA A 54 -11.44 0.86 5.02
CA ALA A 54 -10.05 1.19 4.65
C ALA A 54 -9.06 0.19 5.27
N LYS A 55 -9.27 -0.21 6.53
CA LYS A 55 -8.44 -1.21 7.21
C LYS A 55 -8.59 -2.60 6.57
N ALA A 56 -9.80 -3.04 6.26
CA ALA A 56 -10.03 -4.32 5.59
C ALA A 56 -9.43 -4.36 4.18
N GLY A 57 -9.54 -3.26 3.42
CA GLY A 57 -8.90 -3.14 2.10
C GLY A 57 -7.38 -3.18 2.19
N PHE A 58 -6.81 -2.46 3.17
CA PHE A 58 -5.36 -2.43 3.41
C PHE A 58 -4.83 -3.78 3.93
N GLU A 59 -5.57 -4.48 4.80
CA GLU A 59 -5.19 -5.81 5.29
C GLU A 59 -5.16 -6.84 4.16
N LYS A 60 -6.16 -6.84 3.27
CA LYS A 60 -6.15 -7.73 2.10
C LYS A 60 -5.01 -7.43 1.14
N PHE A 61 -4.72 -6.15 0.91
CA PHE A 61 -3.59 -5.73 0.07
C PHE A 61 -2.24 -6.09 0.70
N SER A 62 -2.08 -5.84 2.01
CA SER A 62 -0.87 -6.17 2.76
C SER A 62 -0.60 -7.67 2.76
N GLN A 63 -1.64 -8.50 2.90
CA GLN A 63 -1.46 -9.94 2.90
C GLN A 63 -0.98 -10.44 1.52
N GLY A 64 -1.58 -9.95 0.43
CA GLY A 64 -1.14 -10.28 -0.92
C GLY A 64 0.29 -9.82 -1.23
N ALA A 65 0.66 -8.61 -0.80
CA ALA A 65 2.02 -8.09 -0.98
C ALA A 65 3.08 -8.93 -0.22
N VAL A 66 2.76 -9.36 1.00
CA VAL A 66 3.66 -10.20 1.82
C VAL A 66 3.88 -11.58 1.21
N ASP A 67 2.84 -12.20 0.64
CA ASP A 67 2.96 -13.51 -0.01
C ASP A 67 3.83 -13.44 -1.26
N VAL A 68 3.68 -12.41 -2.09
CA VAL A 68 4.56 -12.16 -3.24
C VAL A 68 5.99 -11.90 -2.78
N PHE A 69 6.20 -11.16 -1.69
CA PHE A 69 7.54 -10.87 -1.17
C PHE A 69 8.27 -12.13 -0.66
N LYS A 70 7.54 -13.05 0.00
CA LYS A 70 8.08 -14.35 0.42
C LYS A 70 8.50 -15.20 -0.78
N GLN A 71 7.69 -15.21 -1.84
CA GLN A 71 8.03 -15.92 -3.07
C GLN A 71 9.25 -15.28 -3.78
N LEU A 72 9.37 -13.96 -3.75
CA LEU A 72 10.49 -13.22 -4.34
C LEU A 72 11.85 -13.47 -3.68
N HIS A 73 11.87 -13.65 -2.35
CA HIS A 73 13.13 -13.83 -1.62
C HIS A 73 13.84 -15.16 -1.97
N ALA A 74 13.09 -16.18 -2.38
CA ALA A 74 13.65 -17.47 -2.81
C ALA A 74 14.20 -17.45 -4.24
N ILE A 75 13.91 -16.41 -5.02
CA ILE A 75 14.32 -16.29 -6.43
C ILE A 75 15.68 -15.60 -6.49
N ASN A 76 16.72 -16.40 -6.70
CA ASN A 76 18.06 -15.93 -7.05
C ASN A 76 18.09 -15.66 -8.55
N PHE A 77 18.03 -14.39 -8.95
CA PHE A 77 18.02 -14.02 -10.36
C PHE A 77 19.46 -14.01 -10.87
N CYS A 78 19.87 -15.09 -11.53
CA CYS A 78 21.17 -15.21 -12.20
C CYS A 78 21.05 -14.69 -13.63
N MET A 79 21.46 -13.43 -13.86
CA MET A 79 21.54 -12.86 -15.21
C MET A 79 22.93 -13.15 -15.79
N THR A 80 23.03 -14.18 -16.63
CA THR A 80 24.29 -14.58 -17.29
C THR A 80 24.45 -13.81 -18.60
N LYS A 81 25.44 -12.92 -18.70
CA LYS A 81 25.92 -12.38 -19.99
C LYS A 81 27.36 -12.85 -20.17
N GLU A 82 27.64 -13.54 -21.28
CA GLU A 82 28.99 -13.98 -21.69
C GLU A 82 29.71 -14.98 -20.75
N GLY A 83 29.01 -16.00 -20.26
CA GLY A 83 29.66 -17.16 -19.62
C GLY A 83 30.41 -16.89 -18.29
N LYS A 84 30.31 -15.68 -17.73
CA LYS A 84 30.77 -15.33 -16.37
C LYS A 84 29.59 -14.84 -15.54
N LEU A 85 29.45 -15.39 -14.33
CA LEU A 85 28.46 -14.96 -13.32
C LEU A 85 28.82 -13.54 -12.86
N ILE A 86 28.18 -12.52 -13.44
CA ILE A 86 28.50 -11.13 -13.07
C ILE A 86 27.67 -10.70 -11.85
N ILE A 87 26.42 -11.12 -11.72
CA ILE A 87 25.52 -10.65 -10.67
C ILE A 87 24.51 -11.75 -10.30
N GLY A 88 24.63 -12.31 -9.09
CA GLY A 88 23.61 -13.14 -8.45
C GLY A 88 22.92 -12.32 -7.37
N LEU A 89 21.84 -11.62 -7.72
CA LEU A 89 21.08 -10.80 -6.77
C LEU A 89 19.72 -11.45 -6.50
N PRO A 90 19.24 -11.45 -5.24
CA PRO A 90 17.87 -11.84 -4.95
C PRO A 90 16.91 -10.85 -5.60
N LEU A 91 15.79 -11.34 -6.14
CA LEU A 91 14.82 -10.53 -6.86
C LEU A 91 14.27 -9.35 -6.02
N THR A 92 14.36 -9.44 -4.69
CA THR A 92 14.07 -8.35 -3.74
C THR A 92 14.96 -7.11 -3.96
N VAL A 93 16.24 -7.28 -4.27
CA VAL A 93 17.17 -6.16 -4.54
C VAL A 93 16.81 -5.48 -5.86
N ILE A 94 16.45 -6.27 -6.87
CA ILE A 94 16.00 -5.74 -8.18
C ILE A 94 14.72 -4.94 -8.01
N LEU A 95 13.76 -5.46 -7.22
CA LEU A 95 12.50 -4.76 -6.95
C LEU A 95 12.72 -3.48 -6.13
N ALA A 96 13.62 -3.50 -5.14
CA ALA A 96 13.97 -2.32 -4.36
C ALA A 96 14.62 -1.22 -5.20
N LEU A 97 15.55 -1.59 -6.09
CA LEU A 97 16.17 -0.65 -7.03
C LEU A 97 15.14 -0.06 -8.01
N SER A 98 14.23 -0.89 -8.53
CA SER A 98 13.14 -0.45 -9.40
C SER A 98 12.20 0.55 -8.69
N LEU A 99 11.82 0.26 -7.45
CA LEU A 99 10.98 1.15 -6.64
C LEU A 99 11.68 2.46 -6.31
N PHE A 100 12.99 2.43 -6.07
CA PHE A 100 13.79 3.62 -5.81
C PHE A 100 13.94 4.53 -7.04
N MET A 101 13.94 3.96 -8.25
CA MET A 101 13.97 4.72 -9.50
C MET A 101 12.60 5.35 -9.86
N MET A 102 11.49 4.78 -9.38
CA MET A 102 10.14 5.27 -9.65
C MET A 102 9.90 6.76 -9.29
N PRO A 103 10.25 7.27 -8.08
CA PRO A 103 10.06 8.69 -7.76
C PRO A 103 10.90 9.62 -8.64
N ILE A 104 12.09 9.19 -9.07
CA ILE A 104 12.95 9.95 -9.99
C ILE A 104 12.25 10.09 -11.35
N LEU A 105 11.64 9.00 -11.86
CA LEU A 105 10.84 9.03 -13.08
C LEU A 105 9.61 9.93 -12.92
N MET A 106 8.92 9.88 -11.78
CA MET A 106 7.77 10.75 -11.50
C MET A 106 8.14 12.23 -11.49
N ILE A 107 9.24 12.60 -10.82
CA ILE A 107 9.74 13.98 -10.83
C ILE A 107 10.14 14.38 -12.26
N GLY A 108 10.83 13.50 -12.98
CA GLY A 108 11.18 13.73 -14.39
C GLY A 108 9.96 13.92 -15.29
N LEU A 109 8.88 13.18 -15.05
CA LEU A 109 7.61 13.31 -15.78
C LEU A 109 6.94 14.65 -15.47
N VAL A 110 6.86 15.04 -14.19
CA VAL A 110 6.25 16.30 -13.76
C VAL A 110 7.04 17.50 -14.28
N VAL A 111 8.37 17.46 -14.19
CA VAL A 111 9.25 18.50 -14.72
C VAL A 111 9.19 18.54 -16.24
N GLY A 112 9.21 17.40 -16.91
CA GLY A 112 9.09 17.32 -18.37
C GLY A 112 7.76 17.87 -18.87
N TRP A 113 6.66 17.54 -18.18
CA TRP A 113 5.33 18.09 -18.45
C TRP A 113 5.26 19.60 -18.22
N ALA A 114 5.79 20.09 -17.09
CA ALA A 114 5.78 21.52 -16.76
C ALA A 114 6.64 22.38 -17.68
N THR A 115 7.76 21.85 -18.18
CA THR A 115 8.71 22.60 -19.03
C THR A 115 8.43 22.40 -20.53
N GLY A 116 7.40 21.62 -20.90
CA GLY A 116 7.08 21.35 -22.30
C GLY A 116 8.17 20.57 -23.05
N TYR A 117 8.97 19.76 -22.33
CA TYR A 117 9.95 18.87 -22.96
C TYR A 117 9.20 17.87 -23.84
N GLN A 118 9.36 17.99 -25.16
CA GLN A 118 8.96 16.92 -26.06
C GLN A 118 9.90 15.75 -25.82
N PHE A 119 9.39 14.72 -25.15
CA PHE A 119 10.08 13.45 -24.99
C PHE A 119 10.18 12.78 -26.36
N GLU A 120 11.18 13.18 -27.16
CA GLU A 120 11.58 12.43 -28.35
C GLU A 120 12.36 11.21 -27.84
N VAL A 121 11.64 10.12 -27.55
CA VAL A 121 12.23 8.83 -27.18
C VAL A 121 12.93 8.28 -28.42
N LYS A 122 14.18 8.72 -28.64
CA LYS A 122 15.10 8.06 -29.56
C LYS A 122 15.51 6.74 -28.94
N VAL A 123 14.72 5.70 -29.20
CA VAL A 123 15.15 4.32 -29.01
C VAL A 123 16.39 4.15 -29.90
N PRO A 124 17.60 3.95 -29.36
CA PRO A 124 18.70 3.55 -30.22
C PRO A 124 18.29 2.19 -30.81
N SER A 125 17.95 2.17 -32.10
CA SER A 125 17.80 0.92 -32.85
C SER A 125 19.12 0.17 -32.70
N ARG A 126 19.15 -0.76 -31.75
CA ARG A 126 20.16 -1.78 -31.63
C ARG A 126 19.99 -2.69 -32.84
N LYS A 127 20.64 -2.29 -33.95
CA LYS A 127 21.06 -3.21 -35.00
C LYS A 127 22.06 -4.18 -34.35
N GLU A 128 21.54 -5.25 -33.78
CA GLU A 128 22.35 -6.44 -33.57
C GLU A 128 21.55 -7.58 -34.17
N ASN A 129 22.06 -8.04 -35.32
CA ASN A 129 21.58 -9.20 -36.05
C ASN A 129 21.42 -10.35 -35.06
N VAL A 130 20.17 -10.71 -34.77
CA VAL A 130 19.87 -12.09 -34.38
C VAL A 130 20.07 -12.88 -35.66
N VAL A 131 21.32 -13.31 -35.85
CA VAL A 131 21.67 -14.46 -36.64
C VAL A 131 20.74 -15.56 -36.15
N VAL A 132 19.77 -15.90 -36.98
CA VAL A 132 18.99 -17.12 -36.85
C VAL A 132 20.01 -18.21 -37.11
N GLU A 133 20.70 -18.66 -36.05
CA GLU A 133 21.59 -19.79 -36.15
C GLU A 133 20.72 -21.03 -36.37
N GLU A 134 21.00 -21.65 -37.50
CA GLU A 134 20.40 -22.85 -38.04
C GLU A 134 20.25 -23.93 -36.97
N VAL A 135 19.02 -24.37 -36.76
CA VAL A 135 18.78 -25.76 -36.33
C VAL A 135 18.96 -26.64 -37.58
N GLN A 136 20.21 -26.84 -37.99
CA GLN A 136 20.59 -28.06 -38.68
C GLN A 136 20.86 -29.11 -37.60
N ASN A 137 19.92 -30.02 -37.38
CA ASN A 137 20.21 -31.45 -37.40
C ASN A 137 18.91 -32.25 -37.23
N HIS A 138 18.34 -32.72 -38.34
CA HIS A 138 18.27 -34.17 -38.49
C HIS A 138 18.18 -34.52 -39.98
N ASP A 139 19.30 -35.04 -40.47
CA ASP A 139 19.42 -35.70 -41.75
C ASP A 139 18.44 -36.90 -41.84
N ASN A 140 18.11 -37.15 -43.09
CA ASN A 140 17.32 -38.21 -43.67
C ASN A 140 17.99 -39.59 -43.49
N LYS A 141 17.22 -40.60 -43.11
CA LYS A 141 17.28 -41.92 -43.75
C LYS A 141 16.01 -42.74 -43.51
#